data_AF-A0A2V3PRT7-F1
#
_entry.id   AF-A0A2V3PRT7-F1
#
_cell.length_a   1.000
_cell.length_b   1.000
_cell.length_c   1.000
_cell.angle_alpha   90.00
_cell.angle_beta   90.00
_cell.angle_gamma   90.00
#
_symmetry.space_group_name_H-M   'P 1'
#
loop_
_entity.id
_entity.type
_entity.pdbx_description
1 polymer ?
#
loop_
_entity_poly.entity_id
_entity_poly.type
_entity_poly.pdbx_seq_one_letter_code
_entity_poly.pdbx_strand_id
1 'polypeptide(L)'
;MQGLLSVMNIAISLVEKSLAEPIPQNIDNCLFGFRYIIDFSGKDDKVTLQTAEILDSEWVLIEEASDLLKKEILKMVEGRNVEYWQAIEQETEIRKDRQY
;
A
#
# COMPACT_ATOMS: atom_id res chain seq x y z
N MET A 1 6.42 15.17 19.21
CA MET A 1 5.43 15.36 18.12
C MET A 1 6.05 15.55 16.73
N GLN A 2 7.02 16.47 16.51
CA GLN A 2 7.62 16.65 15.17
C GLN A 2 8.33 15.40 14.61
N GLY A 3 9.04 14.64 15.44
CA GLY A 3 9.69 13.39 15.00
C GLY A 3 8.71 12.30 14.55
N LEU A 4 7.56 12.20 15.22
CA LEU A 4 6.52 11.21 14.89
C LEU A 4 5.91 11.47 13.50
N LEU A 5 5.51 12.71 13.25
CA LEU A 5 4.97 13.12 11.94
C LEU A 5 5.99 12.94 10.80
N SER A 6 7.27 13.24 11.06
CA SER A 6 8.34 12.99 10.09
C SER A 6 8.42 11.51 9.72
N VAL A 7 8.34 10.61 10.70
CA VAL A 7 8.43 9.17 10.46
C VAL A 7 7.18 8.65 9.74
N MET A 8 5.98 9.13 10.08
CA MET A 8 4.74 8.82 9.35
C MET A 8 4.89 9.15 7.86
N ASN A 9 5.41 10.35 7.55
CA ASN A 9 5.60 10.79 6.17
C ASN A 9 6.61 9.92 5.40
N ILE A 10 7.68 9.47 6.07
CA ILE A 10 8.67 8.56 5.46
C ILE A 10 8.02 7.21 5.14
N ALA A 11 7.25 6.65 6.07
CA ALA A 11 6.55 5.38 5.87
C ALA A 11 5.55 5.47 4.71
N ILE A 12 4.73 6.52 4.69
CA ILE A 12 3.77 6.80 3.60
C ILE A 12 4.50 6.88 2.26
N SER A 13 5.60 7.65 2.17
CA SER A 13 6.34 7.81 0.92
C SER A 13 6.97 6.49 0.42
N LEU A 14 7.40 5.61 1.31
CA LEU A 14 7.96 4.31 0.93
C LEU A 14 6.88 3.36 0.39
N VAL A 15 5.70 3.35 1.01
CA VAL A 15 4.55 2.60 0.49
C VAL A 15 4.15 3.14 -0.88
N GLU A 16 4.04 4.46 -1.02
CA GLU A 16 3.65 5.12 -2.27
C GLU A 16 4.57 4.74 -3.42
N LYS A 17 5.90 4.83 -3.22
CA LYS A 17 6.88 4.45 -4.22
C LYS A 17 6.73 3.00 -4.67
N SER A 18 6.50 2.09 -3.73
CA SER A 18 6.34 0.68 -4.07
C SER A 18 5.02 0.38 -4.77
N LEU A 19 3.96 1.12 -4.47
CA LEU A 19 2.68 1.00 -5.18
C LEU A 19 2.75 1.58 -6.60
N ALA A 20 3.59 2.59 -6.83
CA ALA A 20 3.77 3.24 -8.13
C ALA A 20 4.53 2.38 -9.14
N GLU A 21 5.22 1.32 -8.71
CA GLU A 21 5.92 0.41 -9.61
C GLU A 21 4.95 -0.27 -10.59
N PRO A 22 5.32 -0.43 -11.88
CA PRO A 22 4.44 -1.05 -12.89
C PRO A 22 4.01 -2.47 -12.53
N ILE A 23 4.94 -3.24 -11.93
CA ILE A 23 4.69 -4.55 -11.35
C ILE A 23 4.76 -4.36 -9.84
N PRO A 24 3.63 -4.44 -9.14
CA PRO A 24 3.66 -4.33 -7.70
C PRO A 24 4.44 -5.48 -7.07
N GLN A 25 5.28 -5.17 -6.10
CA GLN A 25 6.16 -6.14 -5.44
C GLN A 25 5.77 -6.30 -3.99
N ASN A 26 5.72 -7.53 -3.48
CA ASN A 26 5.41 -7.78 -2.07
C ASN A 26 6.34 -6.94 -1.20
N ILE A 27 5.74 -6.16 -0.31
CA ILE A 27 6.47 -5.34 0.64
C ILE A 27 6.32 -6.00 1.99
N ASP A 28 7.44 -6.37 2.57
CA ASP A 28 7.55 -6.65 3.99
C ASP A 28 8.63 -5.74 4.52
N ASN A 29 8.23 -4.62 5.11
CA ASN A 29 9.17 -3.61 5.56
C ASN A 29 8.89 -3.20 6.99
N CYS A 30 9.97 -3.02 7.74
CA CYS A 30 9.94 -2.55 9.12
C CYS A 30 10.59 -1.17 9.18
N LEU A 31 9.79 -0.15 9.47
CA LEU A 31 10.24 1.23 9.61
C LEU A 31 9.99 1.67 11.05
N PHE A 32 11.07 1.91 11.79
CA PHE A 32 11.00 2.41 13.17
C PHE A 32 10.07 1.57 14.08
N GLY A 33 10.08 0.23 13.89
CA GLY A 33 9.26 -0.72 14.63
C GLY A 33 7.79 -0.83 14.19
N PHE A 34 7.40 -0.15 13.11
CA PHE A 34 6.16 -0.42 12.38
C PHE A 34 6.46 -1.38 11.23
N ARG A 35 5.91 -2.60 11.26
CA ARG A 35 5.98 -3.57 10.15
C ARG A 35 4.69 -3.51 9.36
N TYR A 36 4.77 -3.38 8.06
CA TYR A 36 3.62 -3.51 7.17
C TYR A 36 3.91 -4.51 6.07
N ILE A 37 2.90 -5.32 5.76
CA ILE A 37 2.97 -6.38 4.77
C ILE A 37 1.92 -6.11 3.69
N ILE A 38 2.39 -5.75 2.50
CA ILE A 38 1.57 -5.62 1.30
C ILE A 38 1.90 -6.79 0.39
N ASP A 39 0.93 -7.67 0.19
CA ASP A 39 1.09 -8.79 -0.74
C ASP A 39 0.30 -8.54 -2.02
N PHE A 40 1.00 -8.74 -3.14
CA PHE A 40 0.48 -8.63 -4.48
C PHE A 40 0.37 -10.04 -5.05
N SER A 41 -0.83 -10.63 -4.97
CA SER A 41 -1.06 -11.94 -5.58
C SER A 41 -1.20 -11.79 -7.10
N GLY A 42 -0.19 -12.24 -7.83
CA GLY A 42 -0.17 -12.34 -9.29
C GLY A 42 -1.07 -13.46 -9.82
N LYS A 43 -2.38 -13.31 -9.63
CA LYS A 43 -3.47 -13.85 -10.46
C LYS A 43 -4.72 -13.11 -9.99
N ASP A 44 -5.34 -12.35 -10.88
CA ASP A 44 -6.67 -11.78 -10.70
C ASP A 44 -6.75 -10.54 -9.76
N ASP A 45 -5.96 -9.50 -10.09
CA ASP A 45 -6.42 -8.10 -10.03
C ASP A 45 -6.70 -7.47 -8.65
N LYS A 46 -6.03 -7.89 -7.56
CA LYS A 46 -6.22 -7.25 -6.23
C LYS A 46 -4.92 -7.10 -5.45
N VAL A 47 -4.59 -5.86 -5.08
CA VAL A 47 -3.66 -5.50 -4.00
C VAL A 47 -4.41 -5.61 -2.69
N THR A 48 -3.92 -6.41 -1.74
CA THR A 48 -4.54 -6.47 -0.41
C THR A 48 -3.48 -6.26 0.66
N LEU A 49 -3.75 -5.33 1.60
CA LEU A 49 -2.94 -5.21 2.81
C LEU A 49 -3.25 -6.42 3.68
N GLN A 50 -2.32 -7.37 3.77
CA GLN A 50 -2.54 -8.56 4.60
C GLN A 50 -2.45 -8.22 6.08
N THR A 51 -1.40 -7.49 6.48
CA THR A 51 -1.22 -7.08 7.88
C THR A 51 -0.42 -5.78 7.98
N ALA A 52 -0.71 -5.00 9.02
CA ALA A 52 0.16 -3.94 9.51
C ALA A 52 0.27 -4.16 11.03
N GLU A 53 1.46 -4.51 11.49
CA GLU A 53 1.76 -4.89 12.88
C GLU A 53 2.90 -4.04 13.42
N ILE A 54 2.78 -3.57 14.65
CA ILE A 54 3.85 -2.83 15.32
C ILE A 54 4.66 -3.84 16.10
N LEU A 55 5.91 -4.04 15.68
CA LEU A 55 6.86 -4.89 16.38
C LEU A 55 7.80 -3.99 17.18
N ASP A 56 7.52 -3.90 18.48
CA ASP A 56 8.41 -3.34 19.50
C ASP A 56 8.92 -1.91 19.19
N SER A 57 7.99 -0.96 19.17
CA SER A 57 8.31 0.45 18.92
C SER A 57 7.71 1.37 19.98
N GLU A 58 8.33 2.54 20.14
CA GLU A 58 7.79 3.64 20.95
C GLU A 58 6.37 4.08 20.51
N TRP A 59 5.86 3.59 19.37
CA TRP A 59 4.51 3.83 18.85
C TRP A 59 3.43 2.96 19.47
N VAL A 60 3.81 1.83 20.10
CA VAL A 60 2.86 1.05 20.91
C VAL A 60 2.27 1.92 22.03
N LEU A 61 2.99 2.98 22.43
CA LEU A 61 2.52 3.98 23.40
C LEU A 61 1.66 5.10 22.78
N ILE A 62 1.44 5.09 21.46
CA ILE A 62 0.71 6.11 20.69
C ILE A 62 -0.25 5.45 19.69
N GLU A 63 -1.30 4.82 20.22
CA GLU A 63 -2.33 4.11 19.43
C GLU A 63 -2.96 4.97 18.33
N GLU A 64 -3.27 6.24 18.62
CA GLU A 64 -3.92 7.15 17.66
C GLU A 64 -3.07 7.39 16.40
N ALA A 65 -1.75 7.53 16.55
CA ALA A 65 -0.85 7.75 15.42
C ALA A 65 -0.69 6.49 14.58
N SER A 66 -0.68 5.33 15.24
CA SER A 66 -0.65 4.02 14.62
C SER A 66 -1.90 3.76 13.77
N ASP A 67 -3.08 4.07 14.31
CA ASP A 67 -4.34 3.96 13.59
C ASP A 67 -4.43 4.92 12.41
N LEU A 68 -3.94 6.16 12.58
CA LEU A 68 -3.90 7.13 11.50
C LEU A 68 -3.01 6.65 10.34
N LEU A 69 -1.80 6.18 10.65
CA LEU A 69 -0.87 5.63 9.65
C LEU A 69 -1.49 4.43 8.92
N LYS A 70 -2.13 3.52 9.65
CA LYS A 70 -2.81 2.36 9.07
C LYS A 70 -3.93 2.78 8.10
N LYS A 71 -4.75 3.78 8.47
CA LYS A 71 -5.82 4.31 7.61
C LYS A 71 -5.28 4.94 6.34
N GLU A 72 -4.21 5.72 6.42
CA GLU A 72 -3.58 6.32 5.24
C GLU A 72 -3.03 5.27 4.28
N ILE A 73 -2.31 4.26 4.81
CA ILE A 73 -1.78 3.16 4.00
C ILE A 73 -2.91 2.36 3.34
N LEU A 74 -3.98 2.05 4.08
CA LEU A 74 -5.15 1.36 3.53
C LEU A 74 -5.78 2.14 2.38
N LYS A 75 -5.97 3.45 2.55
CA LYS A 75 -6.53 4.32 1.51
C LYS A 75 -5.67 4.35 0.25
N MET A 76 -4.34 4.38 0.39
CA MET A 76 -3.42 4.32 -0.74
C MET A 76 -3.52 2.99 -1.49
N VAL A 77 -3.58 1.88 -0.76
CA VAL A 77 -3.76 0.54 -1.34
C VAL A 77 -5.09 0.43 -2.09
N GLU A 78 -6.18 0.92 -1.49
CA GLU A 78 -7.50 0.97 -2.13
C GLU A 78 -7.51 1.85 -3.38
N GLY A 79 -6.87 3.01 -3.35
CA GLY A 79 -6.73 3.88 -4.53
C GLY A 79 -5.97 3.16 -5.66
N ARG A 80 -4.85 2.51 -5.32
CA ARG A 80 -4.05 1.78 -6.31
C ARG A 80 -4.80 0.59 -6.90
N ASN A 81 -5.64 -0.08 -6.12
CA ASN A 81 -6.53 -1.11 -6.64
C ASN A 81 -7.44 -0.55 -7.73
N VAL A 82 -8.14 0.54 -7.45
CA VAL A 82 -9.06 1.16 -8.43
C VAL A 82 -8.33 1.48 -9.73
N GLU A 83 -7.13 2.06 -9.66
CA GLU A 83 -6.31 2.35 -10.84
C GLU A 83 -5.94 1.08 -11.63
N TYR A 84 -5.52 0.01 -10.95
CA TYR A 84 -5.21 -1.26 -11.59
C TYR A 84 -6.43 -1.85 -12.31
N TRP A 85 -7.58 -1.87 -11.64
CA TRP A 85 -8.84 -2.34 -12.23
C TRP A 85 -9.18 -1.57 -13.51
N GLN A 86 -9.05 -0.25 -13.48
CA GLN A 86 -9.29 0.59 -14.67
C GLN A 86 -8.32 0.28 -15.81
N ALA A 87 -7.04 0.05 -15.50
CA ALA A 87 -6.04 -0.29 -16.52
C ALA A 87 -6.34 -1.65 -17.19
N ILE A 88 -6.76 -2.64 -16.41
CA ILE A 88 -7.14 -3.98 -16.90
C ILE A 88 -8.42 -3.90 -17.75
N GLU A 89 -9.40 -3.12 -17.31
CA GLU A 89 -10.64 -2.89 -18.07
C GLU A 89 -10.33 -2.24 -19.43
N GLN A 90 -9.51 -1.18 -19.45
CA GLN A 90 -9.06 -0.54 -20.68
C GLN A 90 -8.29 -1.50 -21.60
N GLU A 91 -7.38 -2.31 -21.06
CA GLU A 91 -6.66 -3.31 -21.86
C GLU A 91 -7.63 -4.34 -22.48
N THR A 92 -8.64 -4.75 -21.71
CA THR A 92 -9.68 -5.68 -22.16
C THR A 92 -10.52 -5.08 -23.28
N GLU A 93 -10.91 -3.81 -23.17
CA GLU A 93 -11.61 -3.08 -24.24
C GLU A 93 -10.77 -2.97 -25.51
N ILE A 94 -9.50 -2.56 -25.40
CA ILE A 94 -8.58 -2.46 -26.54
C ILE A 94 -8.41 -3.82 -27.23
N ARG A 95 -8.32 -4.91 -26.46
CA ARG A 95 -8.22 -6.27 -27.01
C ARG A 95 -9.49 -6.68 -27.75
N LYS A 96 -10.67 -6.31 -27.25
CA LYS A 96 -11.96 -6.56 -27.93
C LYS A 96 -12.04 -5.79 -29.24
N ASP A 97 -11.67 -4.51 -29.24
CA ASP A 97 -11.71 -3.66 -30.44
C ASP A 97 -10.77 -4.14 -31.55
N ARG A 98 -9.63 -4.74 -31.20
CA ARG A 98 -8.67 -5.30 -32.18
C ARG A 98 -9.10 -6.65 -32.77
N GLN A 99 -10.12 -7.30 -32.21
CA GLN A 99 -10.65 -8.58 -32.70
C GLN A 99 -11.80 -8.42 -33.70
N TYR A 100 -12.28 -7.18 -33.91
CA TYR A 100 -13.25 -6.79 -34.93
C TYR A 100 -12.57 -6.06 -36.10
#